data_AF-A0AAD4H8L8-F1
#
_entry.id   AF-A0AAD4H8L8-F1
#
_cell.length_a   1.000
_cell.length_b   1.000
_cell.length_c   1.000
_cell.angle_alpha   90.00
_cell.angle_beta   90.00
_cell.angle_gamma   90.00
#
_symmetry.space_group_name_H-M   'P 1'
#
loop_
_entity.id
_entity.type
_entity.pdbx_description
1 polymer ?
#
loop_
_entity_poly.entity_id
_entity_poly.type
_entity_poly.pdbx_seq_one_letter_code
_entity_poly.pdbx_strand_id
1 'polypeptide(L)'
;MAQASFGEQNQIRETESLQKIVERTAGNLIDIPSTLQLERLQQEEAQNRSHEYLNALSAVKLPEQAIRKLYSMTSVMATTGTDVQTNEVLESTTAAAAAPRERSSTSSGSSVKAPSVREVLAEKTVDPKTVGWMANAMGELHQATESIDVEDVGDLIVTLSPPAVK
;
A
#
# COMPACT_ATOMS: atom_id res chain seq x y z
N MET A 1 0.23 23.11 -58.61
CA MET A 1 1.34 22.79 -57.69
C MET A 1 0.78 22.57 -56.28
N ALA A 2 0.15 21.42 -56.00
CA ALA A 2 -0.42 21.13 -54.67
C ALA A 2 -0.12 19.71 -54.15
N GLN A 3 0.66 18.91 -54.88
CA GLN A 3 0.97 17.53 -54.52
C GLN A 3 2.22 17.38 -53.63
N ALA A 4 3.10 18.38 -53.56
CA ALA A 4 4.33 18.29 -52.75
C ALA A 4 4.07 18.35 -51.23
N SER A 5 3.03 19.09 -50.80
CA SER A 5 2.73 19.32 -49.38
C SER A 5 2.17 18.08 -48.65
N PHE A 6 1.54 17.15 -49.37
CA PHE A 6 0.96 15.94 -48.78
C PHE A 6 2.02 14.88 -48.40
N GLY A 7 3.15 14.86 -49.12
CA GLY A 7 4.28 13.99 -48.82
C GLY A 7 5.04 14.42 -47.56
N GLU A 8 5.22 15.72 -47.37
CA GLU A 8 5.93 16.29 -46.21
C GLU A 8 5.14 16.07 -44.91
N GLN A 9 3.81 16.24 -44.92
CA GLN A 9 2.98 15.95 -43.74
C GLN A 9 3.00 14.46 -43.35
N ASN A 10 3.07 13.56 -44.32
CA ASN A 10 3.18 12.13 -44.05
C ASN A 10 4.55 11.76 -43.48
N GLN A 11 5.63 12.39 -43.96
CA GLN A 11 6.96 12.20 -43.36
C GLN A 11 7.02 12.66 -41.91
N ILE A 12 6.43 13.83 -41.58
CA ILE A 12 6.41 14.33 -40.20
C ILE A 12 5.67 13.33 -39.29
N ARG A 13 4.50 12.83 -39.70
CA ARG A 13 3.74 11.83 -38.93
C ARG A 13 4.50 10.52 -38.73
N GLU A 14 5.22 10.07 -39.75
CA GLU A 14 6.05 8.86 -39.66
C GLU A 14 7.20 9.04 -38.67
N THR A 15 7.87 10.21 -38.70
CA THR A 15 8.95 10.50 -37.74
C THR A 15 8.46 10.58 -36.30
N GLU A 16 7.29 11.18 -36.03
CA GLU A 16 6.68 11.18 -34.70
C GLU A 16 6.28 9.78 -34.23
N SER A 17 5.81 8.93 -35.14
CA SER A 17 5.48 7.53 -34.85
C SER A 17 6.74 6.75 -34.46
N LEU A 18 7.81 6.90 -35.24
CA LEU A 18 9.11 6.29 -34.95
C LEU A 18 9.68 6.79 -33.62
N GLN A 19 9.57 8.09 -33.34
CA GLN A 19 9.99 8.65 -32.06
C GLN A 19 9.23 8.01 -30.89
N LYS A 20 7.90 7.88 -30.98
CA LYS A 20 7.10 7.21 -29.94
C LYS A 20 7.50 5.75 -29.74
N ILE A 21 7.86 5.05 -30.82
CA ILE A 21 8.34 3.67 -30.73
C ILE A 21 9.68 3.62 -30.02
N VAL A 22 10.62 4.51 -30.35
CA VAL A 22 11.92 4.60 -29.69
C VAL A 22 11.77 4.95 -28.22
N GLU A 23 10.94 5.93 -27.87
CA GLU A 23 10.66 6.32 -26.48
C GLU A 23 10.03 5.18 -25.68
N ARG A 24 9.03 4.49 -26.27
CA ARG A 24 8.41 3.32 -25.62
C ARG A 24 9.39 2.17 -25.45
N THR A 25 10.25 1.96 -26.45
CA THR A 25 11.26 0.89 -26.39
C THR A 25 12.30 1.22 -25.33
N ALA A 26 12.85 2.43 -25.32
CA ALA A 26 13.80 2.90 -24.32
C ALA A 26 13.22 2.85 -22.90
N GLY A 27 11.94 3.19 -22.72
CA GLY A 27 11.25 3.09 -21.42
C GLY A 27 10.96 1.64 -20.98
N ASN A 28 10.88 0.69 -21.92
CA ASN A 28 10.63 -0.72 -21.63
C ASN A 28 11.92 -1.56 -21.52
N LEU A 29 13.08 -0.99 -21.87
CA LEU A 29 14.36 -1.66 -21.70
C LEU A 29 14.73 -1.66 -20.22
N ILE A 30 15.00 -2.85 -19.68
CA ILE A 30 15.56 -3.01 -18.35
C ILE A 30 17.07 -2.88 -18.50
N ASP A 31 17.63 -1.75 -18.06
CA ASP A 31 19.08 -1.60 -17.91
C ASP A 31 19.55 -2.49 -16.74
N ILE A 32 20.59 -3.30 -16.99
CA ILE A 32 21.20 -4.17 -15.97
C ILE A 32 22.54 -3.54 -15.60
N PRO A 33 22.57 -2.58 -14.64
CA PRO A 33 23.79 -1.89 -14.30
C PRO A 33 24.78 -2.82 -13.60
N SER A 34 26.06 -2.66 -13.95
CA SER A 34 27.18 -3.19 -13.18
C SER A 34 27.28 -2.41 -11.85
N THR A 35 27.10 -3.09 -10.74
CA THR A 35 26.74 -2.59 -9.39
C THR A 35 27.76 -1.68 -8.69
N LEU A 36 28.76 -1.12 -9.38
CA LEU A 36 29.96 -0.55 -8.73
C LEU A 36 30.10 0.98 -8.84
N GLN A 37 29.26 1.68 -9.60
CA GLN A 37 29.42 3.13 -9.83
C GLN A 37 28.22 4.00 -9.41
N LEU A 38 27.10 3.42 -8.97
CA LEU A 38 25.85 4.14 -8.74
C LEU A 38 25.82 4.94 -7.42
N GLU A 39 26.62 4.55 -6.42
CA GLU A 39 26.34 4.93 -5.03
C GLU A 39 26.74 6.37 -4.65
N ARG A 40 27.88 6.88 -5.15
CA ARG A 40 28.38 8.20 -4.74
C ARG A 40 27.66 9.38 -5.39
N LEU A 41 27.33 9.30 -6.68
CA LEU A 41 26.60 10.37 -7.38
C LEU A 41 25.16 10.49 -6.85
N GLN A 42 24.55 9.34 -6.51
CA GLN A 42 23.19 9.27 -6.00
C GLN A 42 23.04 9.89 -4.60
N GLN A 43 24.08 9.86 -3.77
CA GLN A 43 24.00 10.38 -2.40
C GLN A 43 24.00 11.92 -2.34
N GLU A 44 24.83 12.60 -3.12
CA GLU A 44 24.85 14.07 -3.18
C GLU A 44 23.55 14.60 -3.78
N GLU A 45 23.07 13.99 -4.87
CA GLU A 45 21.79 14.36 -5.48
C GLU A 45 20.62 14.09 -4.53
N ALA A 46 20.62 12.97 -3.80
CA ALA A 46 19.60 12.68 -2.79
C ALA A 46 19.58 13.73 -1.67
N GLN A 47 20.74 14.18 -1.19
CA GLN A 47 20.81 15.25 -0.20
C GLN A 47 20.26 16.56 -0.77
N ASN A 48 20.66 16.95 -1.98
CA ASN A 48 20.16 18.18 -2.60
C ASN A 48 18.64 18.16 -2.80
N ARG A 49 18.09 17.05 -3.32
CA ARG A 49 16.64 16.87 -3.47
C ARG A 49 15.91 16.88 -2.12
N SER A 50 16.51 16.30 -1.08
CA SER A 50 15.91 16.33 0.27
C SER A 50 15.78 17.76 0.82
N HIS A 51 16.79 18.60 0.58
CA HIS A 51 16.73 20.02 0.97
C HIS A 51 15.67 20.78 0.16
N GLU A 52 15.56 20.51 -1.14
CA GLU A 52 14.54 21.12 -1.99
C GLU A 52 13.12 20.77 -1.50
N TYR A 53 12.86 19.51 -1.18
CA TYR A 53 11.57 19.08 -0.65
C TYR A 53 11.28 19.66 0.72
N LEU A 54 12.27 19.77 1.60
CA LEU A 54 12.10 20.39 2.92
C LEU A 54 11.75 21.88 2.78
N ASN A 55 12.41 22.57 1.87
CA ASN A 55 12.13 23.98 1.57
C ASN A 55 10.73 24.15 0.99
N ALA A 56 10.34 23.32 0.01
CA ALA A 56 8.99 23.34 -0.56
C ALA A 56 7.91 23.07 0.50
N LEU A 57 8.13 22.10 1.39
CA LEU A 57 7.22 21.80 2.49
C LEU A 57 7.09 22.97 3.47
N SER A 58 8.19 23.64 3.79
CA SER A 58 8.20 24.81 4.67
C SER A 58 7.46 26.02 4.08
N ALA A 59 7.44 26.13 2.74
CA ALA A 59 6.73 27.19 2.03
C ALA A 59 5.21 26.98 2.02
N VAL A 60 4.76 25.72 2.07
CA VAL A 60 3.34 25.38 2.14
C VAL A 60 2.83 25.60 3.57
N LYS A 61 2.27 26.79 3.84
CA LYS A 61 1.57 27.07 5.09
C LYS A 61 0.23 26.34 5.12
N LEU A 62 0.22 25.11 5.63
CA LEU A 62 -1.02 24.42 5.94
C LEU A 62 -1.62 24.96 7.25
N PRO A 63 -2.95 25.16 7.31
CA PRO A 63 -3.61 25.44 8.57
C PRO A 63 -3.41 24.28 9.55
N GLU A 64 -3.06 24.54 10.81
CA GLU A 64 -2.73 23.52 11.82
C GLU A 64 -3.78 22.40 11.95
N GLN A 65 -5.04 22.71 11.66
CA GLN A 65 -6.14 21.74 11.70
C GLN A 65 -6.00 20.65 10.61
N ALA A 66 -5.46 20.98 9.44
CA ALA A 66 -5.17 20.01 8.38
C ALA A 66 -3.98 19.12 8.75
N ILE A 67 -2.95 19.69 9.39
CA ILE A 67 -1.76 18.95 9.84
C ILE A 67 -2.15 17.93 10.90
N ARG A 68 -2.98 18.30 11.89
CA ARG A 68 -3.47 17.36 12.92
C ARG A 68 -4.29 16.22 12.32
N LYS A 69 -5.14 16.53 11.32
CA LYS A 69 -5.96 15.52 10.63
C LYS A 69 -5.08 14.54 9.82
N LEU A 70 -4.06 15.03 9.13
CA LEU A 70 -3.12 14.18 8.39
C LEU A 70 -2.29 13.31 9.34
N TYR A 71 -1.77 13.86 10.44
CA TYR A 71 -1.02 13.07 11.43
C TYR A 71 -1.87 11.96 12.07
N SER A 72 -3.16 12.22 12.30
CA SER A 72 -4.10 11.21 12.80
C SER A 72 -4.42 10.08 11.81
N MET A 73 -4.16 10.28 10.52
CA MET A 73 -4.38 9.27 9.48
C MET A 73 -3.10 8.53 9.07
N THR A 74 -1.93 9.13 9.27
CA THR A 74 -0.63 8.58 8.83
C THR A 74 0.17 7.90 9.95
N SER A 75 -0.30 7.92 11.21
CA SER A 75 0.40 7.26 12.32
C SER A 75 0.18 5.75 12.32
N VAL A 76 0.90 5.06 11.43
CA VAL A 76 1.29 3.66 11.57
C VAL A 76 2.69 3.57 10.97
N MET A 77 3.67 3.15 11.77
CA MET A 77 5.12 3.04 11.49
C MET A 77 6.01 4.20 11.99
N ALA A 78 6.44 4.06 13.25
CA ALA A 78 7.75 4.52 13.71
C ALA A 78 8.36 3.41 14.59
N THR A 79 8.80 2.32 13.96
CA THR A 79 9.71 1.36 14.57
C THR A 79 11.14 1.78 14.26
N THR A 80 11.82 2.43 15.22
CA THR A 80 13.18 2.11 15.71
C THR A 80 13.74 3.25 16.57
N GLY A 81 13.84 2.98 17.87
CA GLY A 81 14.95 3.43 18.74
C GLY A 81 15.03 4.90 19.13
N THR A 82 14.46 5.22 20.30
CA THR A 82 15.08 5.87 21.48
C THR A 82 14.14 6.89 22.14
N ASP A 83 13.59 6.43 23.26
CA ASP A 83 13.32 7.19 24.49
C ASP A 83 12.48 8.48 24.40
N VAL A 84 11.17 8.33 24.18
CA VAL A 84 10.18 9.29 24.70
C VAL A 84 8.92 8.55 25.14
N GLN A 85 8.68 8.62 26.45
CA GLN A 85 7.50 8.23 27.22
C GLN A 85 6.22 7.89 26.43
N THR A 86 5.81 6.64 26.61
CA THR A 86 4.48 6.10 26.43
C THR A 86 3.39 7.02 26.98
N ASN A 87 2.58 7.62 26.10
CA ASN A 87 1.23 8.04 26.41
C ASN A 87 0.25 7.08 25.72
N GLU A 88 0.24 5.82 26.18
CA GLU A 88 -0.99 5.04 26.12
C GLU A 88 -1.92 5.55 27.23
N VAL A 89 -2.62 6.65 26.96
CA VAL A 89 -3.79 6.99 27.78
C VAL A 89 -4.97 6.25 27.18
N LEU A 90 -5.14 5.02 27.68
CA LEU A 90 -6.40 4.31 27.66
C LEU A 90 -7.55 5.29 27.94
N GLU A 91 -8.50 5.41 27.00
CA GLU A 91 -9.79 6.04 27.22
C GLU A 91 -10.58 5.24 28.27
N SER A 92 -10.31 5.51 29.55
CA SER A 92 -11.03 4.93 30.69
C SER A 92 -10.78 5.75 31.97
N THR A 93 -11.33 6.96 32.07
CA THR A 93 -11.51 7.61 33.38
C THR A 93 -12.87 8.29 33.48
N THR A 94 -13.83 7.50 33.98
CA THR A 94 -14.75 7.81 35.10
C THR A 94 -15.19 9.27 35.31
N ALA A 95 -16.50 9.47 35.18
CA ALA A 95 -17.23 10.60 35.74
C ALA A 95 -17.17 10.66 37.28
N ALA A 96 -17.01 11.87 37.84
CA ALA A 96 -17.96 12.48 38.79
C ALA A 96 -17.33 13.68 39.53
N ALA A 97 -17.81 14.90 39.25
CA ALA A 97 -18.37 15.82 40.26
C ALA A 97 -18.64 17.23 39.67
N ALA A 98 -19.84 17.72 39.94
CA ALA A 98 -20.32 19.12 39.89
C ALA A 98 -20.65 19.77 38.53
N ALA A 99 -21.96 19.87 38.27
CA ALA A 99 -22.63 20.73 37.28
C ALA A 99 -22.56 22.23 37.68
N PRO A 100 -23.25 23.20 37.02
CA PRO A 100 -23.95 23.21 35.73
C PRO A 100 -23.58 24.43 34.84
N ARG A 101 -23.74 24.36 33.51
CA ARG A 101 -24.12 25.55 32.72
C ARG A 101 -24.66 25.18 31.34
N GLU A 102 -25.86 25.67 31.10
CA GLU A 102 -26.58 25.58 29.84
C GLU A 102 -25.78 26.14 28.67
N ARG A 103 -25.83 25.43 27.54
CA ARG A 103 -25.96 26.03 26.22
C ARG A 103 -26.52 24.99 25.25
N SER A 104 -27.74 25.27 24.82
CA SER A 104 -28.37 24.74 23.62
C SER A 104 -27.40 24.83 22.43
N SER A 105 -27.11 23.68 21.84
CA SER A 105 -26.79 23.59 20.40
C SER A 105 -27.35 22.28 19.87
N THR A 106 -28.50 22.41 19.22
CA THR A 106 -29.04 21.46 18.26
C THR A 106 -28.05 21.25 17.12
N SER A 107 -27.33 20.13 17.14
CA SER A 107 -26.61 19.62 15.96
C SER A 107 -27.00 18.16 15.73
N SER A 108 -27.98 17.99 14.85
CA SER A 108 -28.34 16.72 14.23
C SER A 108 -27.18 16.23 13.36
N GLY A 109 -26.26 15.50 13.98
CA GLY A 109 -25.26 14.68 13.30
C GLY A 109 -25.24 13.34 14.02
N SER A 110 -25.49 12.24 13.30
CA SER A 110 -25.47 10.89 13.87
C SER A 110 -24.05 10.54 14.30
N SER A 111 -23.67 10.99 15.49
CA SER A 111 -22.54 10.46 16.24
C SER A 111 -22.93 9.04 16.61
N VAL A 112 -22.43 8.07 15.85
CA VAL A 112 -22.53 6.65 16.22
C VAL A 112 -21.72 6.50 17.50
N LYS A 113 -22.40 6.68 18.62
CA LYS A 113 -21.87 6.51 19.97
C LYS A 113 -21.30 5.11 20.02
N ALA A 114 -19.98 4.98 20.23
CA ALA A 114 -19.35 3.69 20.43
C ALA A 114 -20.11 2.96 21.57
N PRO A 115 -20.54 1.71 21.35
CA PRO A 115 -21.28 0.96 22.37
C PRO A 115 -20.43 0.86 23.64
N SER A 116 -21.08 1.01 24.79
CA SER A 116 -20.36 0.97 26.06
C SER A 116 -19.75 -0.42 26.30
N VAL A 117 -18.66 -0.53 27.05
CA VAL A 117 -18.01 -1.85 27.35
C VAL A 117 -19.01 -2.84 27.93
N ARG A 118 -19.95 -2.37 28.76
CA ARG A 118 -21.02 -3.21 29.32
C ARG A 118 -22.02 -3.67 28.27
N GLU A 119 -22.27 -2.85 27.25
CA GLU A 119 -23.19 -3.14 26.16
C GLU A 119 -22.57 -4.16 25.18
N VAL A 120 -21.29 -4.03 24.86
CA VAL A 120 -20.55 -5.02 24.03
C VAL A 120 -20.45 -6.38 24.74
N LEU A 121 -20.21 -6.39 26.05
CA LEU A 121 -20.16 -7.63 26.83
C LEU A 121 -21.54 -8.22 27.12
N ALA A 122 -22.59 -7.38 27.13
CA ALA A 122 -23.98 -7.83 27.22
C ALA A 122 -24.56 -8.23 25.85
N GLU A 123 -23.88 -7.88 24.76
CA GLU A 123 -24.25 -8.28 23.42
C GLU A 123 -24.21 -9.82 23.35
N LYS A 124 -25.27 -10.38 22.77
CA LYS A 124 -25.50 -11.81 22.73
C LYS A 124 -24.28 -12.50 22.13
N THR A 125 -23.75 -13.49 22.84
CA THR A 125 -22.66 -14.36 22.36
C THR A 125 -22.93 -14.82 20.94
N VAL A 126 -21.88 -14.91 20.13
CA VAL A 126 -21.96 -15.36 18.72
C VAL A 126 -22.86 -16.59 18.61
N ASP A 127 -23.83 -16.52 17.69
CA ASP A 127 -24.82 -17.59 17.52
C ASP A 127 -24.12 -18.91 17.17
N PRO A 128 -24.46 -20.03 17.85
CA PRO A 128 -23.79 -21.31 17.64
C PRO A 128 -23.92 -21.81 16.19
N LYS A 129 -24.98 -21.41 15.47
CA LYS A 129 -25.14 -21.72 14.05
C LYS A 129 -24.04 -21.05 13.21
N THR A 130 -23.69 -19.80 13.51
CA THR A 130 -22.62 -19.07 12.84
C THR A 130 -21.26 -19.72 13.10
N VAL A 131 -21.02 -20.13 14.35
CA VAL A 131 -19.79 -20.86 14.70
C VAL A 131 -19.72 -22.21 13.97
N GLY A 132 -20.83 -22.94 13.89
CA GLY A 132 -20.91 -24.21 13.16
C GLY A 132 -20.69 -24.04 11.65
N TRP A 133 -21.27 -23.00 11.04
CA TRP A 133 -21.04 -22.68 9.63
C TRP A 133 -19.57 -22.34 9.36
N MET A 134 -18.96 -21.54 10.22
CA MET A 134 -17.54 -21.18 10.11
C MET A 134 -16.63 -22.39 10.27
N ALA A 135 -16.93 -23.29 11.22
CA ALA A 135 -16.19 -24.53 11.40
C ALA A 135 -16.28 -25.44 10.16
N ASN A 136 -17.46 -25.54 9.54
CA ASN A 136 -17.63 -26.30 8.30
C ASN A 136 -16.85 -25.67 7.14
N ALA A 137 -16.94 -24.35 6.96
CA ALA A 137 -16.19 -23.64 5.93
C ALA A 137 -14.67 -23.81 6.09
N MET A 138 -14.16 -23.78 7.33
CA MET A 138 -12.76 -24.05 7.63
C MET A 138 -12.36 -25.50 7.30
N GLY A 139 -13.25 -26.47 7.56
CA GLY A 139 -13.05 -27.87 7.19
C GLY A 139 -12.93 -28.06 5.68
N GLU A 140 -13.84 -27.45 4.91
CA GLU A 140 -13.83 -27.49 3.44
C GLU A 140 -12.56 -26.83 2.87
N LEU A 141 -12.14 -25.69 3.42
CA LEU A 141 -10.91 -25.01 3.01
C LEU A 141 -9.67 -25.85 3.32
N HIS A 142 -9.63 -26.51 4.48
CA HIS A 142 -8.53 -27.40 4.84
C HIS A 142 -8.44 -28.58 3.87
N GLN A 143 -9.57 -29.23 3.59
CA GLN A 143 -9.65 -30.32 2.61
C GLN A 143 -9.23 -29.88 1.20
N ALA A 144 -9.66 -28.69 0.76
CA ALA A 144 -9.24 -28.13 -0.51
C ALA A 144 -7.73 -27.85 -0.54
N THR A 145 -7.14 -27.42 0.57
CA THR A 145 -5.69 -27.17 0.67
C THR A 145 -4.90 -28.48 0.58
N GLU A 146 -5.41 -29.58 1.16
CA GLU A 146 -4.79 -30.91 1.02
C GLU A 146 -4.81 -31.43 -0.42
N SER A 147 -5.78 -31.02 -1.24
CA SER A 147 -5.84 -31.39 -2.66
C SER A 147 -4.83 -30.67 -3.54
N ILE A 148 -4.12 -29.66 -3.01
CA ILE A 148 -3.06 -28.97 -3.73
C ILE A 148 -1.78 -29.79 -3.58
N ASP A 149 -1.63 -30.79 -4.44
CA ASP A 149 -0.40 -31.57 -4.56
C ASP A 149 0.00 -31.68 -6.04
N VAL A 150 1.29 -31.97 -6.29
CA VAL A 150 1.80 -32.20 -7.63
C VAL A 150 1.59 -33.67 -7.97
N GLU A 151 0.69 -33.96 -8.91
CA GLU A 151 0.51 -35.32 -9.43
C GLU A 151 1.75 -35.77 -10.21
N ASP A 152 2.27 -36.94 -9.87
CA ASP A 152 3.39 -37.55 -10.60
C ASP A 152 2.90 -38.12 -11.94
N VAL A 153 3.18 -37.39 -13.02
CA VAL A 153 2.84 -37.77 -14.40
C VAL A 153 3.99 -38.49 -15.11
N GLY A 154 5.10 -38.74 -14.42
CA GLY A 154 6.28 -39.45 -14.94
C GLY A 154 7.61 -38.73 -14.70
N ASP A 155 8.69 -39.36 -15.15
CA ASP A 155 10.05 -38.90 -14.87
C ASP A 155 10.35 -37.53 -15.52
N LEU A 156 10.57 -36.50 -14.70
CA LEU A 156 11.07 -35.19 -15.15
C LEU A 156 12.52 -35.29 -15.69
N ILE A 157 13.30 -36.25 -15.19
CA ILE A 157 14.70 -36.42 -15.51
C ILE A 157 14.93 -37.85 -15.99
N VAL A 158 15.23 -37.99 -17.28
CA VAL A 158 15.67 -39.27 -17.87
C VAL A 158 17.17 -39.22 -18.07
N THR A 159 17.92 -40.04 -17.33
CA THR A 159 19.36 -40.18 -17.52
C THR A 159 19.64 -41.06 -18.73
N LEU A 160 20.29 -40.51 -19.75
CA LEU A 160 20.71 -41.26 -20.94
C LEU A 160 22.08 -41.91 -20.72
N SER A 161 22.15 -43.22 -20.84
CA SER A 161 23.43 -43.95 -20.90
C SER A 161 23.86 -44.19 -22.35
N PRO A 162 25.14 -43.99 -22.70
CA PRO A 162 25.62 -44.26 -24.05
C PRO A 162 25.53 -45.76 -24.39
N PRO A 163 25.25 -46.12 -25.66
CA PRO A 163 25.16 -47.51 -26.07
C PRO A 163 26.52 -48.20 -25.90
N ALA A 164 26.51 -49.38 -25.27
CA ALA A 164 27.72 -50.18 -25.10
C ALA A 164 28.29 -50.55 -26.48
N VAL A 165 29.48 -50.03 -26.78
CA VAL A 165 30.24 -50.41 -27.98
C VAL A 165 30.74 -51.84 -27.74
N LYS A 166 30.25 -52.79 -28.55
CA LYS A 166 30.73 -54.17 -28.60
C LYS A 166 32.01 -54.27 -29.41
#